data_AF-A0AAU7ZJ99-F1
#
_entry.id   AF-A0AAU7ZJ99-F1
#
_cell.length_a   1.000
_cell.length_b   1.000
_cell.length_c   1.000
_cell.angle_alpha   90.00
_cell.angle_beta   90.00
_cell.angle_gamma   90.00
#
_symmetry.space_group_name_H-M   'P 1'
#
loop_
_entity.id
_entity.type
_entity.pdbx_description
1 polymer ?
#
loop_
_entity_poly.entity_id
_entity_poly.type
_entity_poly.pdbx_seq_one_letter_code
_entity_poly.pdbx_strand_id
1 'polypeptide(L)'
;MRPWIAAALTVAAVTALGHVHPFGNPRVEPAKGLGTLLEGATMPADAKAVLVNKCADCHSSETRWPVYARIAPGSWLIERDIIEARKKMDLSHWEQMPAEKQQVLTAKIFEEAKSGDMPPLQYRLLHWDAKLSKTDVQALSMLGKSASGSEATLAGDGDAVQGKAVFEKRCTGCHAMAVDREGPRLAGVYGRRAGSITEFTYSAGLKNSGVTWNDATLEKWLSDPDSMVPDNNMSFSVPKAKERQDLIAYLKQ
;
A
#
# COMPACT_ATOMS: atom_id res chain seq x y z
N MET A 1 -25.46 2.48 58.37
CA MET A 1 -24.99 3.42 57.32
C MET A 1 -26.17 3.82 56.45
N ARG A 2 -26.34 5.10 56.14
CA ARG A 2 -27.43 5.55 55.24
C ARG A 2 -27.13 5.06 53.82
N PRO A 3 -28.12 4.61 53.03
CA PRO A 3 -27.88 4.00 51.72
C PRO A 3 -27.13 4.92 50.72
N TRP A 4 -27.31 6.24 50.85
CA TRP A 4 -26.57 7.22 50.05
C TRP A 4 -25.07 7.28 50.36
N ILE A 5 -24.64 6.93 51.58
CA ILE A 5 -23.22 6.89 51.98
C ILE A 5 -22.53 5.72 51.27
N ALA A 6 -23.16 4.55 51.24
CA ALA A 6 -22.62 3.39 50.53
C ALA A 6 -22.50 3.68 49.02
N ALA A 7 -23.53 4.27 48.41
CA ALA A 7 -23.50 4.66 47.00
C ALA A 7 -22.39 5.70 46.71
N ALA A 8 -22.23 6.71 47.56
CA ALA A 8 -21.18 7.72 47.40
C ALA A 8 -19.77 7.12 47.52
N LEU A 9 -19.55 6.18 48.45
CA LEU A 9 -18.27 5.49 48.61
C LEU A 9 -17.94 4.61 47.40
N THR A 10 -18.92 3.89 46.84
CA THR A 10 -18.73 3.10 45.63
C THR A 10 -18.36 3.97 44.43
N VAL A 11 -19.07 5.08 44.22
CA VAL A 11 -18.74 6.02 43.12
C VAL A 11 -17.35 6.63 43.30
N ALA A 12 -16.99 7.03 44.53
CA ALA A 12 -15.65 7.55 44.82
C ALA A 12 -14.55 6.51 44.55
N ALA A 13 -14.76 5.26 44.96
CA ALA A 13 -13.81 4.17 44.71
C ALA A 13 -13.65 3.85 43.22
N VAL A 14 -14.75 3.77 42.46
CA VAL A 14 -14.71 3.54 41.00
C VAL A 14 -14.00 4.69 40.28
N THR A 15 -14.28 5.93 40.69
CA THR A 15 -13.62 7.12 40.13
C THR A 15 -12.13 7.12 40.43
N ALA A 16 -11.73 6.81 41.67
CA ALA A 16 -10.33 6.72 42.07
C ALA A 16 -9.58 5.64 41.27
N LEU A 17 -10.19 4.46 41.08
CA LEU A 17 -9.60 3.38 40.27
C LEU A 17 -9.44 3.75 38.79
N GLY A 18 -10.31 4.60 38.25
CA GLY A 18 -10.20 5.13 36.88
C GLY A 18 -9.00 6.04 36.65
N HIS A 19 -8.39 6.58 37.72
CA HIS A 19 -7.16 7.37 37.67
C HIS A 19 -5.88 6.54 37.90
N VAL A 20 -6.02 5.26 38.23
CA VAL A 20 -4.89 4.35 38.41
C VAL A 20 -4.56 3.73 37.05
N HIS A 21 -3.30 3.83 36.65
CA HIS A 21 -2.78 3.33 35.37
C HIS A 21 -1.64 2.34 35.60
N PRO A 22 -1.94 1.08 35.98
CA PRO A 22 -0.92 0.14 36.47
C PRO A 22 0.13 -0.24 35.41
N PHE A 23 -0.19 -0.10 34.13
CA PHE A 23 0.69 -0.39 33.00
C PHE A 23 1.27 0.86 32.34
N GLY A 24 1.01 2.05 32.90
CA GLY A 24 1.30 3.34 32.30
C GLY A 24 0.05 4.00 31.70
N ASN A 25 0.10 5.31 31.50
CA ASN A 25 -1.01 6.09 30.97
C ASN A 25 -0.74 6.48 29.50
N PRO A 26 -1.40 5.87 28.51
CA PRO A 26 -1.21 6.19 27.09
C PRO A 26 -1.82 7.55 26.67
N ARG A 27 -2.47 8.27 27.60
CA ARG A 27 -3.13 9.57 27.38
C ARG A 27 -2.24 10.77 27.73
N VAL A 28 -0.97 10.52 28.08
CA VAL A 28 -0.03 11.59 28.46
C VAL A 28 0.39 12.46 27.29
N GLU A 29 0.37 11.92 26.08
CA GLU A 29 0.64 12.70 24.88
C GLU A 29 -0.60 13.47 24.45
N PRO A 30 -0.50 14.81 24.23
CA PRO A 30 -1.64 15.61 23.83
C PRO A 30 -2.04 15.26 22.39
N ALA A 31 -3.29 14.85 22.23
CA ALA A 31 -3.92 14.71 20.92
C ALA A 31 -3.95 16.08 20.21
N LYS A 32 -3.35 16.14 19.02
CA LYS A 32 -3.33 17.27 18.10
C LYS A 32 -4.53 17.27 17.15
N GLY A 33 -5.27 16.16 17.09
CA GLY A 33 -6.47 15.94 16.29
C GLY A 33 -6.22 14.97 15.14
N LEU A 34 -7.16 14.04 14.91
CA LEU A 34 -7.11 13.03 13.83
C LEU A 34 -6.86 13.61 12.43
N GLY A 35 -7.33 14.83 12.15
CA GLY A 35 -7.07 15.53 10.88
C GLY A 35 -5.58 15.79 10.65
N THR A 36 -4.84 16.03 11.74
CA THR A 36 -3.40 16.36 11.73
C THR A 36 -2.49 15.14 11.68
N LEU A 37 -3.02 13.95 11.98
CA LEU A 37 -2.26 12.72 11.94
C LEU A 37 -1.86 12.40 10.49
N LEU A 38 -0.56 12.23 10.25
CA LEU A 38 0.02 11.95 8.93
C LEU A 38 -0.21 13.07 7.89
N GLU A 39 -0.36 14.33 8.29
CA GLU A 39 -0.49 15.47 7.36
C GLU A 39 0.73 15.66 6.47
N GLY A 40 1.94 15.57 7.01
CA GLY A 40 3.19 15.68 6.26
C GLY A 40 3.67 14.37 5.64
N ALA A 41 2.90 13.29 5.76
CA ALA A 41 3.32 11.98 5.29
C ALA A 41 3.05 11.80 3.79
N THR A 42 4.07 11.39 3.04
CA THR A 42 3.98 11.08 1.61
C THR A 42 3.33 9.70 1.39
N MET A 43 1.99 9.65 1.42
CA MET A 43 1.23 8.42 1.21
C MET A 43 -0.09 8.66 0.46
N PRO A 44 -0.65 7.64 -0.21
CA PRO A 44 -1.95 7.74 -0.87
C PRO A 44 -3.07 8.10 0.12
N ALA A 45 -4.02 8.91 -0.33
CA ALA A 45 -5.08 9.45 0.55
C ALA A 45 -6.00 8.35 1.11
N ASP A 46 -6.26 7.31 0.34
CA ASP A 46 -7.01 6.12 0.76
C ASP A 46 -6.25 5.34 1.83
N ALA A 47 -4.94 5.13 1.64
CA ALA A 47 -4.07 4.46 2.59
C ALA A 47 -3.99 5.24 3.93
N LYS A 48 -3.85 6.56 3.84
CA LYS A 48 -3.93 7.46 5.00
C LYS A 48 -5.28 7.34 5.70
N ALA A 49 -6.38 7.36 4.97
CA ALA A 49 -7.72 7.22 5.53
C ALA A 49 -7.88 5.89 6.28
N VAL A 50 -7.34 4.79 5.77
CA VAL A 50 -7.35 3.50 6.48
C VAL A 50 -6.54 3.59 7.77
N LEU A 51 -5.32 4.12 7.74
CA LEU A 51 -4.49 4.26 8.95
C LEU A 51 -5.17 5.11 10.02
N VAL A 52 -5.75 6.26 9.64
CA VAL A 52 -6.41 7.19 10.56
C VAL A 52 -7.71 6.60 11.11
N ASN A 53 -8.50 5.92 10.29
CA ASN A 53 -9.82 5.45 10.71
C ASN A 53 -9.78 4.09 11.42
N LYS A 54 -8.85 3.20 11.03
CA LYS A 54 -8.81 1.80 11.50
C LYS A 54 -7.65 1.51 12.45
N CYS A 55 -6.53 2.24 12.37
CA CYS A 55 -5.32 1.93 13.12
C CYS A 55 -5.01 2.93 14.25
N ALA A 56 -5.35 4.21 14.05
CA ALA A 56 -4.97 5.30 14.95
C ALA A 56 -5.44 5.13 16.39
N ASP A 57 -6.58 4.46 16.61
CA ASP A 57 -7.12 4.25 17.95
C ASP A 57 -6.17 3.45 18.85
N CYS A 58 -5.37 2.54 18.28
CA CYS A 58 -4.36 1.78 19.03
C CYS A 58 -2.93 2.25 18.76
N HIS A 59 -2.66 2.71 17.53
CA HIS A 59 -1.30 3.02 17.05
C HIS A 59 -0.99 4.51 16.97
N SER A 60 -1.72 5.38 17.67
CA SER A 60 -1.38 6.80 17.77
C SER A 60 -1.88 7.42 19.07
N SER A 61 -1.38 8.60 19.43
CA SER A 61 -1.88 9.43 20.53
C SER A 61 -3.27 10.00 20.26
N GLU A 62 -3.77 9.96 19.02
CA GLU A 62 -5.11 10.38 18.60
C GLU A 62 -6.22 9.35 18.92
N THR A 63 -6.03 8.54 19.96
CA THR A 63 -6.99 7.49 20.32
C THR A 63 -8.36 8.07 20.66
N ARG A 64 -9.41 7.58 19.98
CA ARG A 64 -10.80 7.83 20.38
C ARG A 64 -11.17 6.91 21.53
N TRP A 65 -11.20 7.47 22.73
CA TRP A 65 -11.48 6.70 23.94
C TRP A 65 -12.99 6.54 24.16
N PRO A 66 -13.53 5.31 24.05
CA PRO A 66 -14.92 5.06 24.40
C PRO A 66 -15.11 5.18 25.91
N VAL A 67 -16.34 5.43 26.34
CA VAL A 67 -16.66 5.66 27.76
C VAL A 67 -16.26 4.46 28.64
N TYR A 68 -16.43 3.24 28.14
CA TYR A 68 -16.05 2.02 28.87
C TYR A 68 -14.53 1.88 29.07
N ALA A 69 -13.71 2.56 28.27
CA ALA A 69 -12.26 2.59 28.46
C ALA A 69 -11.81 3.50 29.62
N ARG A 70 -12.75 4.01 30.43
CA ARG A 70 -12.49 4.75 31.68
C ARG A 70 -12.83 3.95 32.94
N ILE A 71 -13.38 2.74 32.79
CA ILE A 71 -13.88 1.93 33.91
C ILE A 71 -12.95 0.75 34.14
N ALA A 72 -12.38 0.67 35.35
CA ALA A 72 -11.54 -0.45 35.75
C ALA A 72 -12.36 -1.74 35.95
N PRO A 73 -11.78 -2.94 35.72
CA PRO A 73 -10.40 -3.18 35.24
C PRO A 73 -10.26 -3.15 33.71
N GLY A 74 -11.37 -2.97 32.97
CA GLY A 74 -11.37 -2.98 31.50
C GLY A 74 -10.49 -1.89 30.89
N SER A 75 -10.50 -0.69 31.48
CA SER A 75 -9.62 0.41 31.09
C SER A 75 -8.14 0.01 31.13
N TRP A 76 -7.70 -0.73 32.15
CA TRP A 76 -6.30 -1.13 32.30
C TRP A 76 -5.84 -2.11 31.23
N LEU A 77 -6.72 -3.02 30.79
CA LEU A 77 -6.41 -3.96 29.70
C LEU A 77 -6.26 -3.21 28.37
N ILE A 78 -7.18 -2.28 28.09
CA ILE A 78 -7.11 -1.44 26.89
C ILE A 78 -5.85 -0.58 26.91
N GLU A 79 -5.53 0.04 28.05
CA GLU A 79 -4.31 0.85 28.22
C GLU A 79 -3.05 0.04 27.97
N ARG A 80 -2.94 -1.16 28.57
CA ARG A 80 -1.83 -2.08 28.32
C ARG A 80 -1.71 -2.41 26.84
N ASP A 81 -2.80 -2.81 26.20
CA ASP A 81 -2.79 -3.24 24.80
C ASP A 81 -2.39 -2.09 23.85
N ILE A 82 -2.85 -0.87 24.13
CA ILE A 82 -2.46 0.34 23.38
C ILE A 82 -0.97 0.66 23.60
N ILE A 83 -0.48 0.58 24.84
CA ILE A 83 0.94 0.82 25.15
C ILE A 83 1.82 -0.19 24.41
N GLU A 84 1.47 -1.48 24.44
CA GLU A 84 2.20 -2.52 23.72
C GLU A 84 2.10 -2.36 22.19
N ALA A 85 0.96 -1.93 21.68
CA ALA A 85 0.77 -1.63 20.26
C ALA A 85 1.69 -0.48 19.80
N ARG A 86 1.72 0.63 20.55
CA ARG A 86 2.54 1.82 20.24
C ARG A 86 4.03 1.56 20.33
N LYS A 87 4.48 0.71 21.26
CA LYS A 87 5.88 0.24 21.32
C LYS A 87 6.34 -0.41 20.01
N LYS A 88 5.44 -1.13 19.33
CA LYS A 88 5.74 -1.80 18.05
C LYS A 88 5.58 -0.85 16.86
N MET A 89 4.58 0.03 16.91
CA MET A 89 4.28 0.98 15.86
C MET A 89 3.46 2.15 16.41
N ASP A 90 3.97 3.38 16.24
CA ASP A 90 3.28 4.61 16.62
C ASP A 90 3.27 5.63 15.48
N LEU A 91 2.10 5.89 14.92
CA LEU A 91 1.86 6.81 13.81
C LEU A 91 2.04 8.27 14.22
N SER A 92 1.97 8.61 15.51
CA SER A 92 2.12 9.99 16.01
C SER A 92 3.49 10.57 15.71
N HIS A 93 4.48 9.68 15.56
CA HIS A 93 5.87 10.03 15.30
C HIS A 93 6.29 9.76 13.86
N TRP A 94 5.35 9.44 12.96
CA TRP A 94 5.66 9.00 11.60
C TRP A 94 6.66 9.92 10.89
N GLU A 95 6.41 11.22 10.89
CA GLU A 95 7.24 12.24 10.24
C GLU A 95 8.64 12.38 10.87
N GLN A 96 8.78 12.01 12.14
CA GLN A 96 10.06 12.03 12.85
C GLN A 96 10.89 10.77 12.58
N MET A 97 10.29 9.73 11.97
CA MET A 97 10.99 8.49 11.68
C MET A 97 11.86 8.63 10.42
N PRO A 98 13.04 7.98 10.39
CA PRO A 98 13.83 7.86 9.17
C PRO A 98 13.02 7.17 8.06
N ALA A 99 13.25 7.57 6.81
CA ALA A 99 12.55 7.02 5.64
C ALA A 99 12.67 5.49 5.53
N GLU A 100 13.83 4.91 5.87
CA GLU A 100 14.03 3.46 5.92
C GLU A 100 13.10 2.77 6.92
N LYS A 101 12.92 3.36 8.11
CA LYS A 101 12.01 2.84 9.13
C LYS A 101 10.55 2.96 8.69
N GLN A 102 10.18 4.06 8.02
CA GLN A 102 8.85 4.21 7.44
C GLN A 102 8.58 3.14 6.37
N GLN A 103 9.54 2.82 5.51
CA GLN A 103 9.42 1.77 4.49
C GLN A 103 9.22 0.38 5.12
N VAL A 104 10.02 0.03 6.13
CA VAL A 104 9.90 -1.24 6.86
C VAL A 104 8.54 -1.35 7.55
N LEU A 105 8.11 -0.29 8.25
CA LEU A 105 6.81 -0.27 8.92
C LEU A 105 5.66 -0.39 7.92
N THR A 106 5.76 0.30 6.78
CA THR A 106 4.77 0.22 5.71
C THR A 106 4.60 -1.20 5.17
N ALA A 107 5.70 -1.89 4.88
CA ALA A 107 5.66 -3.26 4.42
C ALA A 107 5.03 -4.19 5.47
N LYS A 108 5.36 -3.98 6.75
CA LYS A 108 4.80 -4.76 7.86
C LYS A 108 3.31 -4.52 8.06
N ILE A 109 2.85 -3.26 7.97
CA ILE A 109 1.42 -2.91 8.06
C ILE A 109 0.64 -3.68 7.00
N PHE A 110 1.12 -3.66 5.76
CA PHE A 110 0.44 -4.36 4.67
C PHE A 110 0.39 -5.87 4.89
N GLU A 111 1.49 -6.48 5.32
CA GLU A 111 1.54 -7.94 5.54
C GLU A 111 0.59 -8.39 6.65
N GLU A 112 0.58 -7.69 7.80
CA GLU A 112 -0.29 -8.00 8.94
C GLU A 112 -1.79 -7.76 8.61
N ALA A 113 -2.07 -6.76 7.78
CA ALA A 113 -3.42 -6.50 7.27
C ALA A 113 -3.88 -7.60 6.29
N LYS A 114 -2.97 -8.09 5.46
CA LYS A 114 -3.23 -9.14 4.47
C LYS A 114 -3.38 -10.52 5.10
N SER A 115 -2.56 -10.84 6.11
CA SER A 115 -2.67 -12.10 6.87
C SER A 115 -3.93 -12.13 7.74
N GLY A 116 -4.49 -10.96 8.07
CA GLY A 116 -5.65 -10.82 8.94
C GLY A 116 -5.32 -10.93 10.43
N ASP A 117 -4.03 -10.86 10.76
CA ASP A 117 -3.51 -10.79 12.12
C ASP A 117 -3.87 -9.44 12.77
N MET A 118 -4.01 -8.39 11.95
CA MET A 118 -4.45 -7.07 12.37
C MET A 118 -5.78 -6.66 11.71
N PRO A 119 -6.78 -6.21 12.50
CA PRO A 119 -6.82 -6.24 13.97
C PRO A 119 -6.94 -7.67 14.53
N PRO A 120 -6.50 -7.92 15.78
CA PRO A 120 -6.58 -9.24 16.39
C PRO A 120 -8.01 -9.79 16.42
N LEU A 121 -8.15 -11.12 16.31
CA LEU A 121 -9.45 -11.78 16.21
C LEU A 121 -10.37 -11.42 17.39
N GLN A 122 -9.85 -11.42 18.62
CA GLN A 122 -10.61 -11.07 19.83
C GLN A 122 -11.16 -9.64 19.78
N TYR A 123 -10.43 -8.72 19.17
CA TYR A 123 -10.89 -7.34 19.01
C TYR A 123 -12.01 -7.26 17.97
N ARG A 124 -11.83 -7.94 16.82
CA ARG A 124 -12.85 -7.98 15.74
C ARG A 124 -14.17 -8.63 16.16
N LEU A 125 -14.17 -9.52 17.15
CA LEU A 125 -15.40 -10.12 17.68
C LEU A 125 -16.27 -9.11 18.42
N LEU A 126 -15.65 -8.14 19.10
CA LEU A 126 -16.35 -7.08 19.83
C LEU A 126 -16.52 -5.80 18.98
N HIS A 127 -15.58 -5.55 18.07
CA HIS A 127 -15.45 -4.38 17.21
C HIS A 127 -15.45 -4.79 15.74
N TRP A 128 -16.61 -5.23 15.28
CA TRP A 128 -16.81 -5.69 13.90
C TRP A 128 -16.53 -4.59 12.87
N ASP A 129 -16.77 -3.33 13.25
CA ASP A 129 -16.54 -2.13 12.45
C ASP A 129 -15.05 -1.87 12.19
N ALA A 130 -14.17 -2.39 13.05
CA ALA A 130 -12.72 -2.29 12.86
C ALA A 130 -12.14 -3.31 11.88
N LYS A 131 -12.95 -4.27 11.40
CA LYS A 131 -12.52 -5.25 10.41
C LYS A 131 -12.09 -4.56 9.12
N LEU A 132 -10.89 -4.91 8.63
CA LEU A 132 -10.41 -4.44 7.34
C LEU A 132 -11.14 -5.15 6.20
N SER A 133 -11.62 -4.35 5.25
CA SER A 133 -12.19 -4.80 3.99
C SER A 133 -11.11 -5.09 2.96
N LYS A 134 -11.47 -5.75 1.86
CA LYS A 134 -10.52 -5.99 0.75
C LYS A 134 -10.00 -4.67 0.16
N THR A 135 -10.84 -3.64 0.11
CA THR A 135 -10.47 -2.30 -0.34
C THR A 135 -9.49 -1.63 0.62
N ASP A 136 -9.65 -1.83 1.94
CA ASP A 136 -8.71 -1.30 2.93
C ASP A 136 -7.33 -1.94 2.77
N VAL A 137 -7.28 -3.27 2.64
CA VAL A 137 -6.02 -4.02 2.42
C VAL A 137 -5.36 -3.58 1.10
N GLN A 138 -6.16 -3.32 0.07
CA GLN A 138 -5.65 -2.82 -1.20
C GLN A 138 -5.06 -1.41 -1.07
N ALA A 139 -5.73 -0.50 -0.35
CA ALA A 139 -5.19 0.84 -0.08
C ALA A 139 -3.85 0.77 0.67
N LEU A 140 -3.74 -0.11 1.67
CA LEU A 140 -2.49 -0.33 2.41
C LEU A 140 -1.36 -0.89 1.54
N SER A 141 -1.67 -1.63 0.46
CA SER A 141 -0.66 -2.11 -0.49
C SER A 141 0.03 -0.98 -1.27
N MET A 142 -0.62 0.19 -1.35
CA MET A 142 -0.09 1.36 -2.06
C MET A 142 0.76 2.27 -1.15
N LEU A 143 0.71 2.06 0.17
CA LEU A 143 1.39 2.88 1.17
C LEU A 143 2.92 2.87 0.96
N GLY A 144 3.48 1.76 0.46
CA GLY A 144 4.90 1.59 0.19
C GLY A 144 5.37 2.16 -1.16
N LYS A 145 4.44 2.65 -1.99
CA LYS A 145 4.73 3.13 -3.35
C LYS A 145 4.90 4.64 -3.45
N SER A 146 4.58 5.39 -2.38
CA SER A 146 4.58 6.87 -2.38
C SER A 146 5.81 7.53 -1.75
N ALA A 147 6.79 6.76 -1.27
CA ALA A 147 8.07 7.31 -0.79
C ALA A 147 9.05 7.70 -1.94
N SER A 148 8.69 7.42 -3.20
CA SER A 148 9.42 7.90 -4.37
C SER A 148 8.72 9.14 -4.92
N GLY A 149 9.18 10.32 -4.52
CA GLY A 149 8.66 11.59 -5.04
C GLY A 149 8.90 11.73 -6.55
N SER A 150 7.81 11.97 -7.30
CA SER A 150 7.67 13.04 -8.29
C SER A 150 6.32 12.88 -8.99
N GLU A 151 5.44 13.87 -8.87
CA GLU A 151 4.24 13.99 -9.70
C GLU A 151 4.62 14.34 -11.14
N ALA A 152 4.01 13.66 -12.11
CA ALA A 152 3.58 14.27 -13.37
C ALA A 152 2.42 13.45 -13.95
N THR A 153 1.36 14.16 -14.29
CA THR A 153 0.03 13.67 -14.62
C THR A 153 -0.06 12.99 -15.99
N LEU A 154 -0.93 11.96 -16.02
CA LEU A 154 -1.65 11.33 -17.16
C LEU A 154 -1.08 10.03 -17.77
N ALA A 155 -1.95 9.00 -17.69
CA ALA A 155 -1.92 7.69 -18.34
C ALA A 155 -1.13 6.56 -17.64
N GLY A 156 -1.76 5.96 -16.63
CA GLY A 156 -1.57 4.55 -16.25
C GLY A 156 -0.15 4.12 -15.95
N ASP A 157 0.45 4.65 -14.87
CA ASP A 157 1.77 4.18 -14.45
C ASP A 157 1.65 2.77 -13.88
N GLY A 158 2.07 1.82 -14.70
CA GLY A 158 2.36 0.48 -14.26
C GLY A 158 3.49 0.45 -13.24
N ASP A 159 3.52 -0.61 -12.46
CA ASP A 159 4.57 -0.91 -11.51
C ASP A 159 5.69 -1.67 -12.22
N ALA A 160 6.85 -1.04 -12.40
CA ALA A 160 7.95 -1.64 -13.14
C ALA A 160 8.56 -2.89 -12.46
N VAL A 161 8.43 -3.03 -11.14
CA VAL A 161 8.83 -4.26 -10.42
C VAL A 161 7.91 -5.41 -10.82
N GLN A 162 6.60 -5.14 -10.84
CA GLN A 162 5.61 -6.10 -11.35
C GLN A 162 5.78 -6.34 -12.84
N GLY A 163 6.15 -5.31 -13.60
CA GLY A 163 6.46 -5.38 -15.03
C GLY A 163 7.60 -6.31 -15.34
N LYS A 164 8.67 -6.26 -14.54
CA LYS A 164 9.78 -7.21 -14.61
C LYS A 164 9.30 -8.64 -14.38
N ALA A 165 8.46 -8.88 -13.38
CA ALA A 165 7.90 -10.21 -13.13
C ALA A 165 7.00 -10.69 -14.29
N VAL A 166 6.22 -9.80 -14.90
CA VAL A 166 5.43 -10.10 -16.10
C VAL A 166 6.35 -10.44 -17.28
N PHE A 167 7.39 -9.64 -17.51
CA PHE A 167 8.39 -9.88 -18.55
C PHE A 167 9.08 -11.24 -18.38
N GLU A 168 9.55 -11.55 -17.17
CA GLU A 168 10.20 -12.81 -16.83
C GLU A 168 9.30 -14.01 -17.12
N LYS A 169 8.01 -13.90 -16.80
CA LYS A 169 7.03 -14.96 -16.98
C LYS A 169 6.55 -15.13 -18.43
N ARG A 170 6.41 -14.04 -19.18
CA ARG A 170 5.69 -14.03 -20.46
C ARG A 170 6.58 -13.79 -21.68
N CYS A 171 7.68 -13.06 -21.53
CA CYS A 171 8.44 -12.55 -22.67
C CYS A 171 9.79 -13.26 -22.86
N THR A 172 10.35 -13.84 -21.79
CA THR A 172 11.71 -14.42 -21.81
C THR A 172 11.87 -15.65 -22.71
N GLY A 173 10.77 -16.29 -23.11
CA GLY A 173 10.79 -17.37 -24.08
C GLY A 173 11.30 -16.92 -25.46
N CYS A 174 10.98 -15.68 -25.86
CA CYS A 174 11.32 -15.14 -27.17
C CYS A 174 12.26 -13.94 -27.11
N HIS A 175 12.26 -13.18 -26.02
CA HIS A 175 13.03 -11.93 -25.90
C HIS A 175 14.01 -11.97 -24.73
N ALA A 176 15.03 -11.13 -24.82
CA ALA A 176 15.88 -10.76 -23.69
C ALA A 176 16.12 -9.25 -23.69
N MET A 177 16.65 -8.71 -22.59
CA MET A 177 16.96 -7.28 -22.53
C MET A 177 18.15 -6.93 -23.43
N ALA A 178 19.26 -7.66 -23.33
CA ALA A 178 20.51 -7.26 -23.97
C ALA A 178 20.83 -7.98 -25.29
N VAL A 179 20.22 -9.13 -25.56
CA VAL A 179 20.58 -10.00 -26.70
C VAL A 179 19.34 -10.37 -27.51
N ASP A 180 19.54 -10.52 -28.81
CA ASP A 180 18.51 -11.01 -29.71
C ASP A 180 18.32 -12.53 -29.51
N ARG A 181 17.08 -13.01 -29.69
CA ARG A 181 16.66 -14.41 -29.59
C ARG A 181 15.69 -14.70 -30.75
N GLU A 182 14.60 -15.43 -30.51
CA GLU A 182 13.48 -15.56 -31.45
C GLU A 182 12.90 -14.18 -31.80
N GLY A 183 12.87 -13.26 -30.83
CA GLY A 183 12.58 -11.85 -30.99
C GLY A 183 13.79 -10.96 -30.69
N PRO A 184 13.75 -9.68 -31.10
CA PRO A 184 14.85 -8.74 -30.87
C PRO A 184 15.03 -8.38 -29.38
N ARG A 185 16.21 -7.88 -29.03
CA ARG A 185 16.52 -7.35 -27.71
C ARG A 185 15.64 -6.16 -27.35
N LEU A 186 15.17 -6.09 -26.10
CA LEU A 186 14.19 -5.10 -25.64
C LEU A 186 14.77 -3.97 -24.78
N ALA A 187 16.05 -4.00 -24.39
CA ALA A 187 16.68 -2.85 -23.74
C ALA A 187 16.61 -1.62 -24.65
N GLY A 188 16.17 -0.48 -24.08
CA GLY A 188 15.95 0.76 -24.83
C GLY A 188 14.93 0.62 -25.96
N VAL A 189 13.91 -0.24 -25.81
CA VAL A 189 12.83 -0.33 -26.80
C VAL A 189 11.90 0.88 -26.73
N TYR A 190 11.70 1.46 -25.54
CA TYR A 190 10.92 2.69 -25.39
C TYR A 190 11.60 3.86 -26.11
N GLY A 191 10.83 4.60 -26.90
CA GLY A 191 11.28 5.64 -27.82
C GLY A 191 11.89 5.14 -29.13
N ARG A 192 12.18 3.84 -29.27
CA ARG A 192 12.81 3.27 -30.47
C ARG A 192 11.80 3.07 -31.59
N ARG A 193 12.24 3.24 -32.83
CA ARG A 193 11.45 2.90 -34.01
C ARG A 193 11.31 1.38 -34.15
N ALA A 194 10.12 0.89 -34.49
CA ALA A 194 9.90 -0.52 -34.80
C ALA A 194 10.78 -0.97 -35.98
N GLY A 195 11.32 -2.19 -35.90
CA GLY A 195 12.13 -2.75 -36.98
C GLY A 195 13.51 -2.12 -37.18
N SER A 196 14.05 -1.37 -36.20
CA SER A 196 15.25 -0.56 -36.39
C SER A 196 16.58 -1.20 -35.95
N ILE A 197 16.58 -2.40 -35.35
CA ILE A 197 17.83 -3.11 -35.02
C ILE A 197 18.34 -3.77 -36.30
N THR A 198 19.47 -3.30 -36.82
CA THR A 198 20.01 -3.72 -38.11
C THR A 198 20.42 -5.19 -38.16
N GLU A 199 20.81 -5.76 -37.03
CA GLU A 199 21.27 -7.14 -36.91
C GLU A 199 20.11 -8.15 -36.79
N PHE A 200 18.88 -7.69 -36.58
CA PHE A 200 17.71 -8.55 -36.41
C PHE A 200 16.84 -8.58 -37.67
N THR A 201 16.36 -9.76 -38.05
CA THR A 201 15.47 -9.94 -39.22
C THR A 201 14.01 -9.78 -38.81
N TYR A 202 13.40 -8.67 -39.17
CA TYR A 202 11.99 -8.38 -38.89
C TYR A 202 11.06 -8.87 -40.00
N SER A 203 9.77 -9.05 -39.66
CA SER A 203 8.73 -9.20 -40.68
C SER A 203 8.59 -7.93 -41.54
N ALA A 204 8.08 -8.09 -42.75
CA ALA A 204 7.83 -6.96 -43.65
C ALA A 204 6.84 -5.95 -43.04
N GLY A 205 5.78 -6.44 -42.40
CA GLY A 205 4.79 -5.60 -41.72
C GLY A 205 5.41 -4.71 -40.64
N LEU A 206 6.18 -5.31 -39.72
CA LEU A 206 6.77 -4.56 -38.61
C LEU A 206 7.85 -3.58 -39.07
N LYS A 207 8.69 -3.96 -40.03
CA LYS A 207 9.74 -3.10 -40.61
C LYS A 207 9.18 -1.86 -41.31
N ASN A 208 8.02 -1.99 -41.95
CA ASN A 208 7.38 -0.91 -42.70
C ASN A 208 6.31 -0.14 -41.90
N SER A 209 6.02 -0.55 -40.67
CA SER A 209 4.93 0.01 -39.84
C SER A 209 5.08 1.50 -39.52
N GLY A 210 6.31 2.02 -39.49
CA GLY A 210 6.59 3.40 -39.09
C GLY A 210 6.34 3.70 -37.60
N VAL A 211 6.06 2.67 -36.79
CA VAL A 211 5.73 2.82 -35.37
C VAL A 211 6.96 3.27 -34.57
N THR A 212 6.75 4.18 -33.63
CA THR A 212 7.70 4.51 -32.56
C THR A 212 7.12 4.03 -31.25
N TRP A 213 7.88 3.24 -30.50
CA TRP A 213 7.41 2.63 -29.26
C TRP A 213 7.30 3.66 -28.13
N ASN A 214 6.08 4.05 -27.80
CA ASN A 214 5.69 4.85 -26.63
C ASN A 214 4.53 4.15 -25.90
N ASP A 215 4.02 4.75 -24.82
CA ASP A 215 2.92 4.20 -24.02
C ASP A 215 1.72 3.74 -24.86
N ALA A 216 1.19 4.60 -25.74
CA ALA A 216 0.00 4.30 -26.52
C ALA A 216 0.24 3.17 -27.53
N THR A 217 1.37 3.20 -28.21
CA THR A 217 1.72 2.18 -29.22
C THR A 217 2.08 0.84 -28.58
N LEU A 218 2.77 0.83 -27.43
CA LEU A 218 3.07 -0.40 -26.70
C LEU A 218 1.80 -0.99 -26.08
N GLU A 219 0.90 -0.17 -25.54
CA GLU A 219 -0.39 -0.65 -25.03
C GLU A 219 -1.20 -1.33 -26.13
N LYS A 220 -1.31 -0.68 -27.29
CA LYS A 220 -2.02 -1.24 -28.44
C LYS A 220 -1.35 -2.52 -28.94
N TRP A 221 -0.02 -2.50 -29.11
CA TRP A 221 0.77 -3.64 -29.57
C TRP A 221 0.64 -4.84 -28.64
N LEU A 222 0.81 -4.64 -27.34
CA LEU A 222 0.71 -5.71 -26.35
C LEU A 222 -0.74 -6.20 -26.18
N SER A 223 -1.74 -5.40 -26.53
CA SER A 223 -3.14 -5.83 -26.49
C SER A 223 -3.51 -6.74 -27.66
N ASP A 224 -3.07 -6.40 -28.87
CA ASP A 224 -3.38 -7.10 -30.11
C ASP A 224 -2.36 -6.74 -31.22
N PRO A 225 -1.24 -7.49 -31.33
CA PRO A 225 -0.22 -7.22 -32.34
C PRO A 225 -0.74 -7.35 -33.77
N ASP A 226 -1.57 -8.36 -34.02
CA ASP A 226 -2.07 -8.70 -35.35
C ASP A 226 -3.04 -7.63 -35.88
N SER A 227 -3.87 -7.05 -34.99
CA SER A 227 -4.71 -5.90 -35.34
C SER A 227 -3.89 -4.62 -35.56
N MET A 228 -2.79 -4.43 -34.81
CA MET A 228 -1.98 -3.22 -34.91
C MET A 228 -1.06 -3.21 -36.14
N VAL A 229 -0.39 -4.32 -36.41
CA VAL A 229 0.49 -4.51 -37.57
C VAL A 229 0.20 -5.88 -38.19
N PRO A 230 -0.60 -5.92 -39.27
CA PRO A 230 -0.79 -7.15 -40.04
C PRO A 230 0.54 -7.72 -40.53
N ASP A 231 0.61 -9.04 -40.70
CA ASP A 231 1.81 -9.78 -41.13
C ASP A 231 3.05 -9.54 -40.25
N ASN A 232 2.82 -9.34 -38.94
CA ASN A 232 3.88 -9.39 -37.94
C ASN A 232 4.18 -10.83 -37.51
N ASN A 233 5.41 -11.09 -37.05
CA ASN A 233 5.80 -12.45 -36.63
C ASN A 233 5.53 -12.72 -35.14
N MET A 234 5.04 -11.74 -34.37
CA MET A 234 4.82 -11.84 -32.92
C MET A 234 3.34 -12.08 -32.59
N SER A 235 2.88 -13.33 -32.75
CA SER A 235 1.52 -13.71 -32.37
C SER A 235 1.39 -13.96 -30.86
N PHE A 236 1.54 -12.89 -30.07
CA PHE A 236 1.44 -12.94 -28.61
C PHE A 236 0.83 -11.66 -28.04
N SER A 237 -0.24 -11.80 -27.25
CA SER A 237 -0.87 -10.68 -26.55
C SER A 237 -0.85 -10.84 -25.02
N VAL A 238 -0.99 -9.73 -24.33
CA VAL A 238 -1.13 -9.61 -22.88
C VAL A 238 -2.56 -9.11 -22.59
N PRO A 239 -3.52 -10.00 -22.29
CA PRO A 239 -4.94 -9.63 -22.24
C PRO A 239 -5.29 -8.64 -21.14
N LYS A 240 -4.59 -8.70 -20.01
CA LYS A 240 -4.89 -7.85 -18.85
C LYS A 240 -4.23 -6.48 -19.00
N ALA A 241 -5.05 -5.43 -19.01
CA ALA A 241 -4.58 -4.04 -19.10
C ALA A 241 -3.53 -3.67 -18.04
N LYS A 242 -3.73 -4.12 -16.79
CA LYS A 242 -2.76 -3.85 -15.72
C LYS A 242 -1.40 -4.51 -15.97
N GLU A 243 -1.37 -5.72 -16.50
CA GLU A 243 -0.10 -6.40 -16.82
C GLU A 243 0.61 -5.70 -17.99
N ARG A 244 -0.13 -5.12 -18.94
CA ARG A 244 0.45 -4.30 -20.03
C ARG A 244 1.06 -3.01 -19.49
N GLN A 245 0.32 -2.27 -18.67
CA GLN A 245 0.82 -1.06 -18.03
C GLN A 245 2.12 -1.33 -17.25
N ASP A 246 2.13 -2.39 -16.45
CA ASP A 246 3.31 -2.80 -15.67
C ASP A 246 4.49 -3.12 -16.57
N LEU A 247 4.26 -3.88 -17.64
CA LEU A 247 5.28 -4.24 -18.62
C LEU A 247 5.85 -3.00 -19.34
N ILE A 248 4.98 -2.05 -19.72
CA ILE A 248 5.40 -0.78 -20.34
C ILE A 248 6.26 0.02 -19.37
N ALA A 249 5.89 0.10 -18.09
CA ALA A 249 6.67 0.78 -17.07
C ALA A 249 8.06 0.14 -16.89
N TYR A 250 8.17 -1.18 -16.97
CA TYR A 250 9.45 -1.88 -16.95
C TYR A 250 10.30 -1.60 -18.20
N LEU A 251 9.70 -1.56 -19.38
CA LEU A 251 10.40 -1.31 -20.65
C LEU A 251 10.86 0.15 -20.84
N LYS A 252 10.37 1.08 -20.01
CA LYS A 252 10.84 2.49 -19.94
C LYS A 252 12.22 2.63 -19.27
N GLN A 253 12.67 1.62 -18.52
CA GLN A 253 13.95 1.65 -17.80
C GLN A 253 15.16 1.49 -18.72
#